data_AF-A0A2N2DYG4-F1
#
_entry.id   AF-A0A2N2DYG4-F1
#
_cell.length_a   1.000
_cell.length_b   1.000
_cell.length_c   1.000
_cell.angle_alpha   90.00
_cell.angle_beta   90.00
_cell.angle_gamma   90.00
#
_symmetry.space_group_name_H-M   'P 1'
#
loop_
_entity.id
_entity.type
_entity.pdbx_description
1 polymer ?
#
loop_
_entity_poly.entity_id
_entity_poly.type
_entity_poly.pdbx_seq_one_letter_code
_entity_poly.pdbx_strand_id
1 'polypeptide(L)'
;MKVLKKFVSVVAKFDEDGITPLRVIWPDGRSFEIDRVIDVRPGASIPAGGLGIKYTCKIAGRERLLFYEEPRWFVEAKSPGV
;
A
#
# COMPACT_ATOMS: atom_id res chain seq x y z
N MET A 1 -20.82 1.79 -2.22
CA MET A 1 -19.71 1.17 -1.46
C MET A 1 -18.72 2.25 -1.10
N LYS A 2 -18.32 2.36 0.17
CA LYS A 2 -17.32 3.34 0.60
C LYS A 2 -15.94 2.72 0.43
N VAL A 3 -14.99 3.48 -0.13
CA VAL A 3 -13.57 3.11 -0.11
C VAL A 3 -12.95 3.71 1.15
N LEU A 4 -12.23 2.90 1.89
CA LEU A 4 -11.60 3.27 3.15
C LEU A 4 -10.12 2.90 3.10
N LYS A 5 -9.32 3.60 3.90
CA LYS A 5 -7.94 3.20 4.15
C LYS A 5 -7.96 1.95 5.01
N LYS A 6 -7.36 0.88 4.52
CA LYS A 6 -7.03 -0.28 5.34
C LYS A 6 -5.54 -0.22 5.66
N PHE A 7 -5.25 0.15 6.90
CA PHE A 7 -3.87 0.18 7.38
C PHE A 7 -3.30 -1.24 7.45
N VAL A 8 -2.05 -1.35 7.02
CA VAL A 8 -1.29 -2.61 6.94
C VAL A 8 0.11 -2.36 7.47
N SER A 9 0.76 -3.42 7.96
CA SER A 9 2.19 -3.39 8.23
C SER A 9 2.96 -3.70 6.95
N VAL A 10 4.14 -3.10 6.79
CA VAL A 10 4.98 -3.30 5.62
C VAL A 10 6.40 -3.59 6.08
N VAL A 11 6.99 -4.67 5.56
CA VAL A 11 8.44 -4.87 5.61
C VAL A 11 9.01 -4.14 4.41
N ALA A 12 9.93 -3.21 4.64
CA ALA A 12 10.56 -2.41 3.61
C ALA A 12 12.07 -2.35 3.81
N LYS A 13 12.81 -2.25 2.71
CA LYS A 13 14.21 -1.85 2.70
C LYS A 13 14.25 -0.32 2.65
N PHE A 14 15.11 0.28 3.46
CA PHE A 14 15.42 1.70 3.36
C PHE A 14 16.90 1.85 3.03
N ASP A 15 17.19 2.51 1.92
CA ASP A 15 18.54 2.75 1.41
C ASP A 15 18.62 4.12 0.74
N GLU A 16 19.70 4.37 0.01
CA GLU A 16 19.98 5.66 -0.65
C GLU A 16 18.94 6.06 -1.71
N ASP A 17 18.23 5.09 -2.30
CA ASP A 17 17.16 5.35 -3.29
C ASP A 17 15.80 5.62 -2.62
N GLY A 18 15.72 5.42 -1.30
CA GLY A 18 14.51 5.61 -0.51
C GLY A 18 13.91 4.29 -0.03
N ILE A 19 12.58 4.28 0.13
CA ILE A 19 11.87 3.15 0.74
C ILE A 19 11.36 2.20 -0.34
N THR A 20 11.86 0.96 -0.32
CA THR A 20 11.38 -0.11 -1.20
C THR A 20 10.54 -1.12 -0.40
N PRO A 21 9.22 -1.19 -0.59
CA PRO A 21 8.38 -2.17 0.11
C PRO A 21 8.61 -3.59 -0.44
N LEU A 22 8.76 -4.55 0.48
CA LEU A 22 9.08 -5.95 0.16
C LEU A 22 7.93 -6.91 0.50
N ARG A 23 7.16 -6.63 1.54
CA ARG A 23 6.06 -7.48 1.99
C ARG A 23 4.97 -6.67 2.66
N VAL A 24 3.71 -6.99 2.37
CA VAL A 24 2.53 -6.42 3.04
C VAL A 24 1.99 -7.45 4.03
N ILE A 25 1.71 -7.02 5.26
CA ILE A 25 1.14 -7.85 6.33
C ILE A 25 -0.20 -7.24 6.74
N TRP A 26 -1.26 -8.02 6.56
CA TRP A 26 -2.61 -7.65 6.94
C TRP A 26 -2.80 -7.75 8.46
N PRO A 27 -3.76 -7.02 9.04
CA PRO A 27 -4.04 -7.07 10.49
C PRO A 27 -4.41 -8.47 11.00
N ASP A 28 -4.88 -9.36 10.13
CA ASP A 28 -5.21 -10.76 10.46
C ASP A 28 -4.00 -11.72 10.34
N GLY A 29 -2.79 -11.18 10.13
CA GLY A 29 -1.55 -11.94 10.02
C GLY A 29 -1.26 -12.50 8.63
N ARG A 30 -2.19 -12.41 7.67
CA ARG A 30 -1.89 -12.80 6.28
C ARG A 30 -0.81 -11.90 5.71
N SER A 31 0.18 -12.50 5.05
CA SER A 31 1.29 -11.78 4.45
C SER A 31 1.41 -12.08 2.96
N PHE A 32 1.84 -11.07 2.21
CA PHE A 32 1.94 -11.12 0.77
C PHE A 32 3.27 -10.48 0.36
N GLU A 33 4.11 -11.24 -0.33
CA GLU A 33 5.37 -10.73 -0.89
C GLU A 33 5.09 -9.84 -2.10
N ILE A 34 5.88 -8.78 -2.21
CA ILE A 34 5.87 -7.90 -3.38
C ILE A 34 6.88 -8.44 -4.38
N ASP A 35 6.38 -8.96 -5.49
CA ASP A 35 7.19 -9.51 -6.57
C ASP A 35 8.08 -8.41 -7.19
N ARG A 36 7.50 -7.21 -7.35
CA ARG A 36 8.15 -6.05 -7.99
C ARG A 36 7.43 -4.74 -7.65
N VAL A 37 8.19 -3.67 -7.46
CA VAL A 37 7.67 -2.30 -7.49
C VAL A 37 7.77 -1.77 -8.92
N ILE A 38 6.65 -1.32 -9.49
CA ILE A 38 6.51 -0.89 -10.88
C ILE A 38 6.66 0.64 -11.01
N ASP A 39 6.06 1.39 -10.09
CA ASP A 39 6.03 2.86 -10.11
C ASP A 39 6.00 3.39 -8.67
N VAL A 40 6.69 4.51 -8.44
CA VAL A 40 6.73 5.22 -7.14
C VAL A 40 6.65 6.71 -7.39
N ARG A 41 5.61 7.36 -6.85
CA ARG A 41 5.42 8.80 -7.03
C ARG A 41 4.54 9.42 -5.94
N PRO A 42 4.61 10.74 -5.72
CA PRO A 42 3.58 11.45 -4.96
C PRO A 42 2.20 11.18 -5.57
N GLY A 43 1.21 10.92 -4.73
CA GLY A 43 -0.13 10.61 -5.19
C GLY A 43 -1.15 10.53 -4.07
N ALA A 44 -2.35 11.02 -4.33
CA ALA A 44 -3.47 10.91 -3.41
C ALA A 44 -4.29 9.63 -3.70
N SER A 45 -4.79 9.00 -2.64
CA SER A 45 -5.94 8.11 -2.73
C SER A 45 -7.20 8.97 -2.57
N ILE A 46 -7.71 9.49 -3.69
CA ILE A 46 -8.88 10.37 -3.71
C ILE A 46 -10.11 9.68 -3.09
N PRO A 47 -10.40 8.39 -3.37
CA PRO A 47 -11.56 7.72 -2.78
C PRO A 47 -11.44 7.47 -1.27
N ALA A 48 -10.23 7.24 -0.75
CA ALA A 48 -10.00 6.95 0.68
C ALA A 48 -9.52 8.17 1.48
N GLY A 49 -9.30 9.33 0.84
CA GLY A 49 -8.81 10.54 1.48
C GLY A 49 -7.34 10.47 1.93
N GLY A 50 -6.47 9.79 1.17
CA GLY A 50 -5.03 9.68 1.47
C GLY A 50 -4.18 10.64 0.67
N LEU A 51 -3.14 11.21 1.29
CA LEU A 51 -2.12 12.03 0.64
C LEU A 51 -0.75 11.47 1.05
N GLY A 52 0.11 11.15 0.09
CA GLY A 52 1.43 10.58 0.38
C GLY A 52 2.13 10.03 -0.85
N ILE A 53 2.96 9.02 -0.66
CA ILE A 53 3.63 8.30 -1.75
C ILE A 53 2.78 7.11 -2.17
N LYS A 54 2.51 7.00 -3.47
CA LYS A 54 1.81 5.88 -4.08
C LYS A 54 2.82 4.95 -4.75
N TYR A 55 2.75 3.69 -4.36
CA TYR A 55 3.50 2.58 -4.94
C TYR A 55 2.54 1.74 -5.78
N THR A 56 2.91 1.47 -7.03
CA THR A 56 2.28 0.44 -7.84
C THR A 56 3.13 -0.82 -7.73
N CYS A 57 2.60 -1.86 -7.10
CA CYS A 57 3.33 -3.10 -6.82
C CYS A 57 2.69 -4.27 -7.56
N LYS A 58 3.49 -5.26 -7.95
CA LYS A 58 3.01 -6.57 -8.40
C LYS A 58 3.04 -7.54 -7.22
N ILE A 59 1.91 -8.15 -6.90
CA ILE A 59 1.75 -9.13 -5.83
C ILE A 59 0.99 -10.32 -6.40
N ALA A 60 1.58 -11.52 -6.33
CA ALA A 60 1.04 -12.73 -6.94
C ALA A 60 0.65 -12.50 -8.42
N GLY A 61 1.52 -11.81 -9.15
CA GLY A 61 1.32 -11.53 -10.57
C GLY A 61 0.32 -10.43 -10.90
N ARG A 62 -0.32 -9.79 -9.92
CA ARG A 62 -1.35 -8.76 -10.13
C ARG A 62 -0.93 -7.40 -9.59
N GLU A 63 -1.29 -6.33 -10.29
CA GLU A 63 -1.00 -4.97 -9.83
C GLU A 63 -1.87 -4.55 -8.65
N ARG A 64 -1.25 -3.91 -7.66
CA ARG A 64 -1.86 -3.44 -6.42
C ARG A 64 -1.30 -2.07 -6.09
N LEU A 65 -2.15 -1.22 -5.53
CA LEU A 65 -1.74 0.09 -5.01
C LEU A 65 -1.47 -0.03 -3.52
N LEU A 66 -0.31 0.47 -3.12
CA LEU A 66 0.11 0.61 -1.74
C LEU A 66 0.47 2.07 -1.50
N PHE A 67 0.02 2.63 -0.39
CA PHE A 67 0.20 4.04 -0.09
C PHE A 67 0.95 4.22 1.23
N TYR A 68 1.86 5.19 1.27
CA TYR A 68 2.59 5.61 2.45
C TYR A 68 2.27 7.06 2.78
N GLU A 69 1.67 7.29 3.95
CA GLU A 69 1.30 8.60 4.49
C GLU A 69 1.94 8.83 5.86
N GLU A 70 3.27 8.65 5.92
CA GLU A 70 4.15 8.92 7.07
C GLU A 70 3.52 9.03 8.47
N PRO A 71 3.70 8.03 9.36
CA PRO A 71 4.47 6.78 9.19
C PRO A 71 3.60 5.61 8.67
N ARG A 72 2.36 5.87 8.26
CA ARG A 72 1.36 4.80 8.09
C ARG A 72 1.30 4.30 6.65
N TRP A 73 1.18 2.97 6.52
CA TRP A 73 0.95 2.30 5.25
C TRP A 73 -0.50 1.85 5.13
N PHE A 74 -1.11 2.03 3.96
CA PHE A 74 -2.46 1.55 3.72
C PHE A 74 -2.67 1.09 2.28
N VAL A 75 -3.70 0.26 2.11
CA VAL A 75 -4.29 -0.06 0.82
C VAL A 75 -5.74 0.44 0.78
N GLU A 76 -6.30 0.59 -0.40
CA GLU A 76 -7.72 0.85 -0.56
C GLU A 76 -8.53 -0.42 -0.30
N ALA A 77 -9.51 -0.35 0.60
CA ALA A 77 -10.45 -1.44 0.85
C ALA A 77 -11.88 -0.96 0.61
N LYS A 78 -12.68 -1.81 -0.05
CA LYS A 78 -14.12 -1.58 -0.20
C LYS A 78 -14.84 -2.14 1.03
N SER A 79 -15.64 -1.32 1.71
CA SER A 79 -16.60 -1.79 2.70
C SER A 79 -18.02 -1.69 2.13
N PRO A 80 -18.89 -2.69 2.36
CA PRO A 80 -20.34 -2.46 2.33
C PRO A 80 -20.64 -1.28 3.26
N GLY A 81 -21.56 -0.40 2.85
CA GLY A 81 -22.01 0.68 3.74
C GLY A 81 -22.56 0.07 5.02
N VAL A 82 -22.20 0.65 6.17
CA VAL A 82 -22.90 0.39 7.43
C VAL A 82 -24.34 0.87 7.30
#